data_AF-A0A2T4DVK7-F1
#
_entry.id   AF-A0A2T4DVK7-F1
#
_cell.length_a   1.000
_cell.length_b   1.000
_cell.length_c   1.000
_cell.angle_alpha   90.00
_cell.angle_beta   90.00
_cell.angle_gamma   90.00
#
_symmetry.space_group_name_H-M   'P 1'
#
loop_
_entity.id
_entity.type
_entity.pdbx_description
1 polymer ?
#
loop_
_entity_poly.entity_id
_entity_poly.type
_entity_poly.pdbx_seq_one_letter_code
_entity_poly.pdbx_strand_id
1 'polypeptide(L)'
;MKAVYKNLALILSLVFTLSIIGLAYYLYIFPERIANQTHVFSLMDIEALRPVLLELYTFCGVSLIIGFLAIIMLIFSKNNENDSNVVYIEKFKDSKKDKSQDFNNESKKAEVSVELTEVAQALSKQKDNKKKAELLLSTVAGKLEASQGAIFKAGKEGDRNIISLYASYAFVLPESQTVSYEFGEGLAGQVAKEQKLINISDIPEGYITILSGLGEAKPSYLIICPIKKDDQLVGVVEIASFKKMGKKEEQLIEDAMSLIAESLSEKGQKVNPEK
;
A
#
# COMPACT_ATOMS: atom_id res chain seq x y z
N MET A 1 16.16 -0.10 11.55
CA MET A 1 15.39 -0.12 12.82
C MET A 1 14.15 -1.03 12.77
N LYS A 2 13.28 -0.95 11.75
CA LYS A 2 12.03 -1.76 11.67
C LYS A 2 12.22 -3.29 11.79
N ALA A 3 13.29 -3.86 11.22
CA ALA A 3 13.58 -5.30 11.32
C ALA A 3 13.92 -5.76 12.75
N VAL A 4 14.59 -4.90 13.54
CA VAL A 4 14.95 -5.20 14.93
C VAL A 4 13.69 -5.25 15.80
N TYR A 5 12.76 -4.30 15.60
CA TYR A 5 11.48 -4.29 16.31
C TYR A 5 10.60 -5.49 15.96
N LYS A 6 10.61 -5.95 14.70
CA LYS A 6 9.87 -7.16 14.28
C LYS A 6 10.41 -8.41 14.98
N ASN A 7 11.73 -8.58 15.00
CA ASN A 7 12.36 -9.72 15.66
C ASN A 7 12.17 -9.68 17.18
N LEU A 8 12.27 -8.50 17.79
CA LEU A 8 12.02 -8.30 19.21
C LEU A 8 10.57 -8.64 19.61
N ALA A 9 9.59 -8.21 18.80
CA ALA A 9 8.18 -8.52 19.05
C ALA A 9 7.90 -10.04 18.97
N LEU A 10 8.55 -10.74 18.04
CA LEU A 10 8.39 -12.18 17.88
C LEU A 10 8.98 -12.94 19.08
N ILE A 11 10.16 -12.54 19.55
CA ILE A 11 10.79 -13.08 20.76
C ILE A 11 9.91 -12.82 21.99
N LEU A 12 9.37 -11.60 22.13
CA LEU A 12 8.54 -11.25 23.27
C LEU A 12 7.21 -12.03 23.29
N SER A 13 6.60 -12.26 22.12
CA SER A 13 5.40 -13.10 21.98
C SER A 13 5.68 -14.57 22.34
N LEU A 14 6.85 -15.09 21.95
CA LEU A 14 7.26 -16.46 22.30
C LEU A 14 7.45 -16.60 23.81
N VAL A 15 8.15 -15.65 24.44
CA VAL A 15 8.38 -15.62 25.90
C VAL A 15 7.06 -15.49 26.66
N PHE A 16 6.14 -14.66 26.17
CA PHE A 16 4.81 -14.53 26.75
C PHE A 16 4.01 -15.84 26.68
N THR A 17 4.04 -16.52 25.54
CA THR A 17 3.35 -17.80 25.35
C THR A 17 3.91 -18.88 26.28
N LEU A 18 5.24 -18.97 26.38
CA LEU A 18 5.92 -19.87 27.33
C LEU A 18 5.57 -19.53 28.79
N SER A 19 5.45 -18.25 29.11
CA SER A 19 5.07 -17.78 30.45
C SER A 19 3.62 -18.15 30.81
N ILE A 20 2.69 -18.08 29.85
CA ILE A 20 1.31 -18.53 30.04
C ILE A 20 1.25 -20.04 30.32
N ILE A 21 1.98 -20.84 29.54
CA ILE A 21 2.05 -22.29 29.73
C ILE A 21 2.63 -22.61 31.12
N GLY A 22 3.69 -21.90 31.52
CA GLY A 22 4.28 -22.04 32.85
C GLY A 22 3.32 -21.67 33.98
N LEU A 23 2.56 -20.57 33.82
CA LEU A 23 1.56 -20.13 34.81
C LEU A 23 0.41 -21.13 34.93
N ALA A 24 -0.08 -21.67 33.80
CA ALA A 24 -1.13 -22.69 33.79
C ALA A 24 -0.66 -23.97 34.50
N TYR A 25 0.56 -24.42 34.23
CA TYR A 25 1.17 -25.56 34.91
C TYR A 25 1.36 -25.30 36.41
N TYR A 26 1.80 -24.10 36.78
CA TYR A 26 1.96 -23.71 38.18
C TYR A 26 0.63 -23.73 38.92
N LEU A 27 -0.43 -23.17 38.32
CA LEU A 27 -1.79 -23.19 38.87
C LEU A 27 -2.35 -24.61 38.99
N TYR A 28 -2.06 -25.49 38.03
CA TYR A 28 -2.50 -26.89 38.07
C TYR A 28 -1.94 -27.65 39.28
N ILE A 29 -0.65 -27.46 39.59
CA ILE A 29 0.05 -28.15 40.69
C ILE A 29 -0.09 -27.40 42.03
N PHE A 30 -0.59 -26.16 42.00
CA PHE A 30 -0.72 -25.30 43.17
C PHE A 30 -1.44 -25.94 44.37
N PRO A 31 -2.58 -26.66 44.20
CA PRO A 31 -3.28 -27.28 45.33
C PRO A 31 -2.45 -28.37 46.01
N GLU A 32 -1.74 -29.17 45.21
CA GLU A 32 -0.86 -30.24 45.69
C GLU A 32 0.34 -29.67 46.44
N ARG A 33 0.90 -28.54 45.96
CA ARG A 33 2.01 -27.85 46.66
C ARG A 33 1.61 -27.25 48.00
N ILE A 34 0.40 -26.69 48.11
CA ILE A 34 -0.12 -26.18 49.38
C ILE A 34 -0.22 -27.33 50.39
N ALA A 35 -0.80 -28.46 49.99
CA ALA A 35 -0.98 -29.62 50.85
C ALA A 35 0.35 -30.19 51.35
N ASN A 36 1.34 -30.30 50.45
CA ASN A 36 2.64 -30.89 50.78
C ASN A 36 3.55 -29.97 51.64
N GLN A 37 3.40 -28.64 51.57
CA GLN A 37 4.30 -27.71 52.29
C GLN A 37 3.78 -27.26 53.66
N THR A 38 2.48 -27.26 53.89
CA THR A 38 1.91 -26.65 55.10
C THR A 38 1.76 -27.61 56.28
N HIS A 39 1.86 -28.94 56.08
CA HIS A 39 1.64 -29.97 57.11
C HIS A 39 0.31 -29.87 57.90
N VAL A 40 -0.55 -28.89 57.60
CA VAL A 40 -1.78 -28.53 58.33
C VAL A 40 -3.03 -28.91 57.55
N PHE A 41 -2.94 -29.04 56.22
CA PHE A 41 -4.07 -29.41 55.36
C PHE A 41 -4.00 -30.88 54.94
N SER A 42 -5.02 -31.67 55.28
CA SER A 42 -5.24 -33.01 54.75
C SER A 42 -5.85 -32.95 53.34
N LEU A 43 -5.86 -34.06 52.59
CA LEU A 43 -6.51 -34.13 51.27
C LEU A 43 -8.01 -33.73 51.31
N MET A 44 -8.67 -33.86 52.46
CA MET A 44 -10.05 -33.44 52.70
C MET A 44 -10.21 -31.91 52.76
N ASP A 45 -9.19 -31.18 53.20
CA ASP A 45 -9.24 -29.72 53.32
C ASP A 45 -9.06 -29.01 51.96
N ILE A 46 -8.38 -29.66 51.01
CA ILE A 46 -8.27 -29.18 49.61
C ILE A 46 -9.64 -29.11 48.95
N GLU A 47 -10.54 -30.02 49.31
CA GLU A 47 -11.91 -30.04 48.78
C GLU A 47 -12.74 -28.85 49.27
N ALA A 48 -12.46 -28.36 50.50
CA ALA A 48 -13.05 -27.13 51.04
C ALA A 48 -12.49 -25.86 50.37
N LEU A 49 -11.24 -25.87 49.90
CA LEU A 49 -10.65 -24.76 49.13
C LEU A 49 -11.04 -24.75 47.64
N ARG A 50 -11.60 -25.84 47.13
CA ARG A 50 -12.02 -25.98 45.72
C ARG A 50 -12.84 -24.79 45.20
N PRO A 51 -13.89 -24.28 45.86
CA PRO A 51 -14.67 -23.15 45.34
C PRO A 51 -13.84 -21.87 45.17
N VAL A 52 -12.98 -21.55 46.13
CA VAL A 52 -12.11 -20.36 46.09
C VAL A 52 -11.05 -20.49 44.99
N LEU A 53 -10.48 -21.70 44.82
CA LEU A 53 -9.54 -21.98 43.74
C LEU A 53 -10.22 -21.90 42.36
N LEU A 54 -11.48 -22.32 42.25
CA LEU A 54 -12.22 -22.27 41.00
C LEU A 54 -12.58 -20.83 40.59
N GLU A 55 -12.90 -19.96 41.55
CA GLU A 55 -13.01 -18.51 41.32
C GLU A 55 -11.69 -17.90 40.83
N LEU A 56 -10.56 -18.26 41.46
CA LEU A 56 -9.25 -17.79 41.04
C LEU A 56 -8.88 -18.29 39.61
N TYR A 57 -9.14 -19.57 39.32
CA TYR A 57 -8.85 -20.15 38.00
C TYR A 57 -9.72 -19.56 36.89
N THR A 58 -11.00 -19.29 37.17
CA THR A 58 -11.89 -18.65 36.20
C THR A 58 -11.47 -17.21 35.92
N PHE A 59 -11.08 -16.44 36.95
CA PHE A 59 -10.56 -15.08 36.77
C PHE A 59 -9.27 -15.05 35.95
N CYS A 60 -8.29 -15.89 36.30
CA CYS A 60 -7.04 -16.03 35.56
C CYS A 60 -7.29 -16.47 34.12
N GLY A 61 -8.15 -17.48 33.90
CA GLY A 61 -8.50 -17.96 32.57
C GLY A 61 -9.13 -16.90 31.69
N VAL A 62 -10.09 -16.13 32.20
CA VAL A 62 -10.73 -15.03 31.46
C VAL A 62 -9.71 -13.93 31.10
N SER A 63 -8.84 -13.54 32.03
CA SER A 63 -7.80 -12.52 31.77
C SER A 63 -6.82 -12.95 30.68
N LEU A 64 -6.44 -14.23 30.64
CA LEU A 64 -5.57 -14.80 29.61
C LEU A 64 -6.24 -14.83 28.24
N ILE A 65 -7.52 -15.21 28.18
CA ILE A 65 -8.30 -15.22 26.92
C ILE A 65 -8.42 -13.81 26.35
N ILE A 66 -8.72 -12.80 27.21
CA ILE A 66 -8.80 -11.39 26.80
C ILE A 66 -7.44 -10.90 26.29
N GLY A 67 -6.35 -11.21 26.99
CA GLY A 67 -5.00 -10.85 26.56
C GLY A 67 -4.61 -11.49 25.23
N PHE A 68 -4.95 -12.76 25.03
CA PHE A 68 -4.72 -13.47 23.78
C PHE A 68 -5.54 -12.88 22.62
N LEU A 69 -6.82 -12.57 22.85
CA LEU A 69 -7.67 -11.87 21.88
C LEU A 69 -7.13 -10.48 21.51
N ALA A 70 -6.61 -9.72 22.48
CA ALA A 70 -6.01 -8.42 22.22
C ALA A 70 -4.73 -8.54 21.37
N ILE A 71 -3.89 -9.56 21.61
CA ILE A 71 -2.71 -9.83 20.80
C ILE A 71 -3.09 -10.25 19.37
N ILE A 72 -4.10 -11.11 19.21
CA ILE A 72 -4.64 -11.47 17.90
C ILE A 72 -5.16 -10.22 17.20
N MET A 73 -5.96 -9.38 17.86
CA MET A 73 -6.41 -8.11 17.29
C MET A 73 -5.26 -7.21 16.89
N LEU A 74 -4.18 -7.12 17.67
CA LEU A 74 -3.01 -6.32 17.31
C LEU A 74 -2.24 -6.89 16.11
N ILE A 75 -2.11 -8.22 16.01
CA ILE A 75 -1.48 -8.87 14.85
C ILE A 75 -2.34 -8.68 13.60
N PHE A 76 -3.65 -8.88 13.71
CA PHE A 76 -4.59 -8.64 12.61
C PHE A 76 -4.64 -7.16 12.24
N SER A 77 -4.66 -6.24 13.21
CA SER A 77 -4.61 -4.80 12.98
C SER A 77 -3.31 -4.37 12.32
N LYS A 78 -2.16 -4.97 12.69
CA LYS A 78 -0.87 -4.70 12.08
C LYS A 78 -0.73 -5.34 10.70
N ASN A 79 -1.38 -6.47 10.46
CA ASN A 79 -1.50 -7.06 9.13
C ASN A 79 -2.46 -6.25 8.24
N ASN A 80 -3.43 -5.58 8.86
CA ASN A 80 -4.35 -4.62 8.25
C ASN A 80 -3.78 -3.19 8.18
N GLU A 81 -2.58 -2.93 8.72
CA GLU A 81 -1.81 -1.69 8.48
C GLU A 81 -1.00 -1.75 7.17
N ASN A 82 -1.15 -2.84 6.41
CA ASN A 82 -0.86 -2.83 4.97
C ASN A 82 -2.08 -2.42 4.13
N ASP A 83 -3.25 -2.16 4.74
CA ASP A 83 -4.18 -1.23 4.11
C ASP A 83 -3.54 0.13 4.22
N SER A 84 -3.10 0.61 3.06
CA SER A 84 -3.00 2.02 2.71
C SER A 84 -3.79 2.87 3.70
N ASN A 85 -3.10 3.82 4.35
CA ASN A 85 -3.75 5.00 4.88
C ASN A 85 -4.50 5.68 3.73
N VAL A 86 -5.71 5.20 3.42
CA VAL A 86 -6.68 5.89 2.59
C VAL A 86 -7.24 6.96 3.52
N VAL A 87 -6.44 8.02 3.66
CA VAL A 87 -6.93 9.28 4.16
C VAL A 87 -7.98 9.73 3.16
N TYR A 88 -9.25 9.66 3.54
CA TYR A 88 -10.33 10.31 2.81
C TYR A 88 -10.04 11.81 2.83
N ILE A 89 -9.44 12.33 1.76
CA ILE A 89 -9.26 13.77 1.64
C ILE A 89 -10.59 14.37 1.20
N GLU A 90 -11.21 15.07 2.15
CA GLU A 90 -12.35 15.93 1.89
C GLU A 90 -11.96 16.98 0.83
N LYS A 91 -12.84 17.13 -0.17
CA LYS A 91 -12.73 17.96 -1.39
C LYS A 91 -11.67 19.07 -1.33
N PHE A 92 -10.59 18.91 -2.10
CA PHE A 92 -9.78 20.04 -2.56
C PHE A 92 -10.61 20.90 -3.52
N LYS A 93 -11.38 21.83 -2.96
CA LYS A 93 -11.89 23.00 -3.66
C LYS A 93 -10.99 24.19 -3.33
N ASP A 94 -10.68 24.93 -4.38
CA ASP A 94 -10.01 26.23 -4.42
C ASP A 94 -8.48 26.27 -4.29
N SER A 95 -7.84 26.34 -5.45
CA SER A 95 -6.82 27.36 -5.75
C SER A 95 -6.69 27.55 -7.26
N LYS A 96 -7.70 28.16 -7.89
CA LYS A 96 -7.46 28.97 -9.10
C LYS A 96 -7.12 30.39 -8.65
N LYS A 97 -5.89 30.83 -8.90
CA LYS A 97 -5.64 32.21 -9.30
C LYS A 97 -4.51 32.29 -10.32
N ASP A 98 -4.96 32.68 -11.50
CA ASP A 98 -4.32 33.07 -12.73
C ASP A 98 -2.99 33.84 -12.57
N LYS A 99 -1.97 33.41 -13.32
CA LYS A 99 -1.11 34.31 -14.09
C LYS A 99 -0.77 33.66 -15.41
N SER A 100 -1.58 33.99 -16.40
CA SER A 100 -1.29 33.97 -17.82
C SER A 100 0.07 34.63 -18.08
N GLN A 101 1.00 33.86 -18.63
CA GLN A 101 2.09 34.37 -19.46
C GLN A 101 2.22 33.45 -20.66
N ASP A 102 1.52 33.83 -21.72
CA ASP A 102 1.73 33.37 -23.09
C ASP A 102 3.10 33.88 -23.55
N PHE A 103 4.14 33.05 -23.43
CA PHE A 103 5.38 33.23 -24.18
C PHE A 103 6.02 31.84 -24.45
N ASN A 104 6.16 31.51 -25.74
CA ASN A 104 6.94 30.39 -26.32
C ASN A 104 6.34 28.96 -26.30
N ASN A 105 5.07 28.77 -26.70
CA ASN A 105 4.44 27.44 -26.70
C ASN A 105 4.68 26.60 -27.98
N GLU A 106 4.84 27.21 -29.16
CA GLU A 106 4.90 26.44 -30.43
C GLU A 106 6.23 25.71 -30.64
N SER A 107 7.37 26.35 -30.37
CA SER A 107 8.70 25.73 -30.55
C SER A 107 8.98 24.61 -29.54
N LYS A 108 8.45 24.71 -28.31
CA LYS A 108 8.62 23.69 -27.26
C LYS A 108 7.65 22.52 -27.39
N LYS A 109 6.43 22.76 -27.88
CA LYS A 109 5.48 21.69 -28.24
C LYS A 109 6.02 20.86 -29.39
N ALA A 110 6.67 21.50 -30.37
CA ALA A 110 7.38 20.81 -31.44
C ALA A 110 8.51 19.91 -30.90
N GLU A 111 9.35 20.42 -30.00
CA GLU A 111 10.46 19.66 -29.40
C GLU A 111 9.98 18.44 -28.59
N VAL A 112 8.95 18.62 -27.75
CA VAL A 112 8.30 17.52 -27.01
C VAL A 112 7.66 16.50 -27.95
N SER A 113 7.01 16.96 -29.03
CA SER A 113 6.39 16.06 -30.02
C SER A 113 7.40 15.24 -30.83
N VAL A 114 8.55 15.81 -31.18
CA VAL A 114 9.64 15.12 -31.89
C VAL A 114 10.24 14.04 -30.99
N GLU A 115 10.48 14.34 -29.72
CA GLU A 115 11.03 13.38 -28.77
C GLU A 115 10.06 12.24 -28.42
N LEU A 116 8.76 12.53 -28.27
CA LEU A 116 7.75 11.48 -28.09
C LEU A 116 7.62 10.59 -29.33
N THR A 117 7.99 11.08 -30.51
CA THR A 117 8.00 10.28 -31.74
C THR A 117 9.06 9.18 -31.70
N GLU A 118 10.27 9.46 -31.20
CA GLU A 118 11.31 8.44 -31.01
C GLU A 118 10.90 7.38 -29.99
N VAL A 119 10.27 7.82 -28.89
CA VAL A 119 9.71 6.92 -27.87
C VAL A 119 8.61 6.05 -28.49
N ALA A 120 7.68 6.63 -29.25
CA ALA A 120 6.63 5.88 -29.94
C ALA A 120 7.19 4.84 -30.91
N GLN A 121 8.28 5.15 -31.63
CA GLN A 121 8.97 4.19 -32.50
C GLN A 121 9.66 3.06 -31.71
N ALA A 122 10.26 3.36 -30.56
CA ALA A 122 10.84 2.34 -29.70
C ALA A 122 9.74 1.42 -29.11
N LEU A 123 8.61 2.01 -28.70
CA LEU A 123 7.45 1.28 -28.18
C LEU A 123 6.81 0.37 -29.23
N SER A 124 6.71 0.82 -30.49
CA SER A 124 6.09 0.01 -31.55
C SER A 124 6.87 -1.27 -31.89
N LYS A 125 8.18 -1.29 -31.63
CA LYS A 125 9.03 -2.48 -31.79
C LYS A 125 8.87 -3.50 -30.67
N GLN A 126 8.38 -3.07 -29.50
CA GLN A 126 8.12 -3.98 -28.39
C GLN A 126 6.79 -4.73 -28.62
N LYS A 127 6.78 -6.04 -28.44
CA LYS A 127 5.56 -6.86 -28.63
C LYS A 127 4.75 -7.02 -27.34
N ASP A 128 5.43 -6.96 -26.20
CA ASP A 128 4.82 -7.13 -24.89
C ASP A 128 4.30 -5.79 -24.37
N ASN A 129 2.99 -5.68 -24.17
CA ASN A 129 2.33 -4.47 -23.69
C ASN A 129 2.78 -4.05 -22.29
N LYS A 130 3.15 -5.00 -21.43
CA LYS A 130 3.65 -4.69 -20.09
C LYS A 130 5.04 -4.04 -20.20
N LYS A 131 5.91 -4.62 -21.02
CA LYS A 131 7.24 -4.04 -21.30
C LYS A 131 7.17 -2.69 -21.99
N LYS A 132 6.15 -2.44 -22.83
CA LYS A 132 5.90 -1.10 -23.39
C LYS A 132 5.60 -0.09 -22.29
N ALA A 133 4.70 -0.43 -21.36
CA ALA A 133 4.34 0.44 -20.25
C ALA A 133 5.55 0.72 -19.33
N GLU A 134 6.35 -0.30 -19.01
CA GLU A 134 7.58 -0.16 -18.23
C GLU A 134 8.64 0.72 -18.93
N LEU A 135 8.84 0.53 -20.24
CA LEU A 135 9.77 1.34 -21.03
C LEU A 135 9.33 2.80 -21.11
N LEU A 136 8.03 3.04 -21.37
CA LEU A 136 7.50 4.40 -21.40
C LEU A 136 7.62 5.06 -20.02
N LEU A 137 7.19 4.36 -18.96
CA LEU A 137 7.24 4.90 -17.59
C LEU A 137 8.67 5.25 -17.18
N SER A 138 9.64 4.38 -17.45
CA SER A 138 11.05 4.65 -17.15
C SER A 138 11.61 5.81 -17.96
N THR A 139 11.21 5.95 -19.23
CA THR A 139 11.61 7.09 -20.07
C THR A 139 11.04 8.40 -19.56
N VAL A 140 9.74 8.44 -19.24
CA VAL A 140 9.07 9.63 -18.69
C VAL A 140 9.65 9.98 -17.32
N ALA A 141 9.83 8.98 -16.45
CA ALA A 141 10.44 9.18 -15.14
C ALA A 141 11.87 9.74 -15.24
N GLY A 142 12.69 9.22 -16.15
CA GLY A 142 14.03 9.74 -16.39
C GLY A 142 14.03 11.20 -16.86
N LYS A 143 13.12 11.57 -17.77
CA LYS A 143 12.99 12.95 -18.27
C LYS A 143 12.52 13.94 -17.22
N LEU A 144 11.58 13.52 -16.38
CA LEU A 144 11.04 14.33 -15.29
C LEU A 144 11.93 14.31 -14.04
N GLU A 145 13.03 13.56 -14.07
CA GLU A 145 13.85 13.24 -12.89
C GLU A 145 12.97 12.79 -11.71
N ALA A 146 11.97 11.98 -12.03
CA ALA A 146 11.04 11.43 -11.08
C ALA A 146 11.74 10.40 -10.20
N SER A 147 11.42 10.43 -8.91
CA SER A 147 11.95 9.48 -7.95
C SER A 147 11.26 8.13 -8.03
N GLN A 148 9.95 8.11 -8.34
CA GLN A 148 9.14 6.90 -8.44
C GLN A 148 8.00 7.09 -9.44
N GLY A 149 7.52 5.99 -10.01
CA GLY A 149 6.32 6.00 -10.83
C GLY A 149 5.59 4.66 -10.82
N ALA A 150 4.29 4.70 -11.07
CA ALA A 150 3.44 3.52 -11.17
C ALA A 150 2.36 3.74 -12.24
N ILE A 151 2.07 2.69 -13.02
CA ILE A 151 0.92 2.65 -13.92
C ILE A 151 -0.02 1.57 -13.39
N PHE A 152 -1.28 1.94 -13.21
CA PHE A 152 -2.37 1.04 -12.86
C PHE A 152 -3.27 0.86 -14.09
N LYS A 153 -3.61 -0.39 -14.41
CA LYS A 153 -4.53 -0.74 -15.50
C LYS A 153 -5.96 -0.84 -14.95
N ALA A 154 -6.92 -0.24 -15.64
CA ALA A 154 -8.32 -0.36 -15.30
C ALA A 154 -8.86 -1.77 -15.64
N GLY A 155 -9.69 -2.30 -14.77
CA GLY A 155 -10.28 -3.62 -14.89
C GLY A 155 -11.56 -3.76 -14.08
N LYS A 156 -12.04 -5.00 -13.98
CA LYS A 156 -13.20 -5.35 -13.15
C LYS A 156 -12.89 -6.56 -12.30
N GLU A 157 -13.37 -6.54 -11.07
CA GLU A 157 -13.40 -7.69 -10.17
C GLU A 157 -14.84 -7.88 -9.68
N GLY A 158 -15.52 -8.88 -10.23
CA GLY A 158 -16.97 -9.02 -10.10
C GLY A 158 -17.68 -7.79 -10.70
N ASP A 159 -18.52 -7.14 -9.88
CA ASP A 159 -19.26 -5.93 -10.27
C ASP A 159 -18.49 -4.62 -9.99
N ARG A 160 -17.31 -4.70 -9.36
CA ARG A 160 -16.53 -3.53 -8.96
C ARG A 160 -15.56 -3.11 -10.06
N ASN A 161 -15.45 -1.81 -10.30
CA ASN A 161 -14.41 -1.25 -11.17
C ASN A 161 -13.17 -1.01 -10.32
N ILE A 162 -12.04 -1.58 -10.75
CA ILE A 162 -10.78 -1.48 -10.02
C ILE A 162 -9.68 -1.01 -10.96
N ILE A 163 -8.62 -0.47 -10.37
CA ILE A 163 -7.33 -0.27 -11.02
C ILE A 163 -6.30 -1.17 -10.32
N SER A 164 -5.47 -1.88 -11.09
CA SER A 164 -4.44 -2.79 -10.56
C SER A 164 -3.08 -2.42 -11.10
N LEU A 165 -2.04 -2.51 -10.26
CA LEU A 165 -0.68 -2.17 -10.66
C LEU A 165 -0.27 -3.01 -11.88
N TYR A 166 0.21 -2.32 -12.92
CA TYR A 166 0.56 -2.91 -14.21
C TYR A 166 2.04 -2.74 -14.53
N ALA A 167 2.62 -1.58 -14.23
CA ALA A 167 4.05 -1.30 -14.38
C ALA A 167 4.52 -0.35 -13.28
N SER A 168 5.81 -0.40 -12.94
CA SER A 168 6.38 0.48 -11.92
C SER A 168 7.81 0.91 -12.26
N TYR A 169 8.24 2.03 -11.70
CA TYR A 169 9.60 2.57 -11.78
C TYR A 169 10.07 2.94 -10.37
N ALA A 170 11.23 2.38 -9.97
CA ALA A 170 11.82 2.57 -8.65
C ALA A 170 10.86 2.30 -7.47
N PHE A 171 9.85 1.45 -7.70
CA PHE A 171 8.84 1.05 -6.74
C PHE A 171 8.80 -0.47 -6.68
N VAL A 172 9.24 -1.00 -5.54
CA VAL A 172 9.41 -2.44 -5.30
C VAL A 172 8.28 -2.91 -4.42
N LEU A 173 7.53 -3.89 -4.90
CA LEU A 173 6.56 -4.65 -4.12
C LEU A 173 7.08 -6.07 -3.93
N PRO A 174 6.79 -6.72 -2.78
CA PRO A 174 6.96 -8.15 -2.64
C PRO A 174 6.17 -8.88 -3.72
N GLU A 175 6.74 -9.94 -4.32
CA GLU A 175 6.10 -10.69 -5.43
C GLU A 175 4.72 -11.26 -5.06
N SER A 176 4.45 -11.48 -3.77
CA SER A 176 3.17 -11.98 -3.27
C SER A 176 2.10 -10.90 -3.10
N GLN A 177 2.39 -9.63 -3.37
CA GLN A 177 1.49 -8.51 -3.12
C GLN A 177 1.01 -7.90 -4.44
N THR A 178 -0.30 -7.97 -4.66
CA THR A 178 -0.98 -7.22 -5.71
C THR A 178 -1.48 -5.90 -5.13
N VAL A 179 -1.16 -4.78 -5.76
CA VAL A 179 -1.72 -3.48 -5.40
C VAL A 179 -2.87 -3.17 -6.34
N SER A 180 -4.06 -2.98 -5.77
CA SER A 180 -5.26 -2.59 -6.49
C SER A 180 -6.13 -1.69 -5.64
N TYR A 181 -6.88 -0.82 -6.29
CA TYR A 181 -7.81 0.12 -5.65
C TYR A 181 -9.14 0.10 -6.39
N GLU A 182 -10.25 0.18 -5.67
CA GLU A 182 -11.56 0.43 -6.26
C GLU A 182 -11.67 1.88 -6.75
N PHE A 183 -12.55 2.13 -7.72
CA PHE A 183 -12.83 3.50 -8.16
C PHE A 183 -13.39 4.33 -7.00
N GLY A 184 -12.70 5.43 -6.66
CA GLY A 184 -12.97 6.30 -5.52
C GLY A 184 -12.16 5.97 -4.26
N GLU A 185 -11.39 4.87 -4.27
CA GLU A 185 -10.52 4.49 -3.16
C GLU A 185 -9.12 5.10 -3.33
N GLY A 186 -8.64 5.81 -2.31
CA GLY A 186 -7.36 6.52 -2.39
C GLY A 186 -7.32 7.57 -3.49
N LEU A 187 -6.16 8.19 -3.70
CA LEU A 187 -6.02 9.21 -4.74
C LEU A 187 -6.06 8.60 -6.15
N ALA A 188 -5.38 7.48 -6.38
CA ALA A 188 -5.41 6.79 -7.67
C ALA A 188 -6.82 6.37 -8.06
N GLY A 189 -7.59 5.76 -7.14
CA GLY A 189 -8.98 5.40 -7.38
C GLY A 189 -9.88 6.63 -7.52
N GLN A 190 -9.62 7.72 -6.79
CA GLN A 190 -10.36 8.97 -6.99
C GLN A 190 -10.12 9.57 -8.38
N VAL A 191 -8.89 9.53 -8.87
CA VAL A 191 -8.56 9.93 -10.25
C VAL A 191 -9.22 8.99 -11.26
N ALA A 192 -9.28 7.69 -11.00
CA ALA A 192 -10.02 6.75 -11.84
C ALA A 192 -11.52 7.09 -11.90
N LYS A 193 -12.12 7.44 -10.76
CA LYS A 193 -13.54 7.78 -10.64
C LYS A 193 -13.90 9.11 -11.28
N GLU A 194 -13.14 10.16 -11.00
CA GLU A 194 -13.42 11.51 -11.52
C GLU A 194 -12.84 11.76 -12.91
N GLN A 195 -11.87 10.94 -13.33
CA GLN A 195 -11.09 11.12 -14.55
C GLN A 195 -10.47 12.51 -14.68
N LYS A 196 -10.01 13.06 -13.57
CA LYS A 196 -9.34 14.36 -13.46
C LYS A 196 -7.95 14.19 -12.87
N LEU A 197 -6.98 14.87 -13.46
CA LEU A 197 -5.63 14.92 -12.94
C LEU A 197 -5.60 15.58 -11.56
N ILE A 198 -4.82 15.01 -10.65
CA ILE A 198 -4.47 15.59 -9.35
C ILE A 198 -2.97 15.90 -9.37
N ASN A 199 -2.60 17.14 -9.04
CA ASN A 199 -1.21 17.56 -8.85
C ASN A 199 -1.08 18.10 -7.43
N ILE A 200 -0.28 17.43 -6.60
CA ILE A 200 -0.06 17.76 -5.21
C ILE A 200 1.37 18.25 -5.05
N SER A 201 1.50 19.44 -4.49
CA SER A 201 2.74 19.94 -3.87
C SER A 201 2.64 19.80 -2.35
N ASP A 202 3.77 19.76 -1.65
CA ASP A 202 3.83 19.63 -0.18
C ASP A 202 3.06 18.41 0.32
N ILE A 203 3.42 17.24 -0.24
CA ILE A 203 2.91 15.94 0.20
C ILE A 203 3.02 15.84 1.72
N PRO A 204 2.06 15.28 2.47
CA PRO A 204 2.17 15.09 3.92
C PRO A 204 3.26 14.08 4.32
N GLU A 205 3.79 14.20 5.54
CA GLU A 205 4.77 13.22 6.05
C GLU A 205 4.11 11.84 6.20
N GLY A 206 4.86 10.77 5.87
CA GLY A 206 4.37 9.39 5.92
C GLY A 206 3.44 8.98 4.76
N TYR A 207 3.08 9.88 3.85
CA TYR A 207 2.19 9.58 2.72
C TYR A 207 2.88 8.75 1.63
N ILE A 208 4.06 9.18 1.17
CA ILE A 208 4.93 8.45 0.25
C ILE A 208 6.35 8.45 0.81
N THR A 209 6.99 7.30 0.82
CA THR A 209 8.40 7.15 1.21
C THR A 209 9.17 6.51 0.06
N ILE A 210 10.18 7.23 -0.43
CA ILE A 210 11.12 6.73 -1.42
C ILE A 210 12.24 6.03 -0.67
N LEU A 211 12.46 4.76 -0.99
CA LEU A 211 13.49 3.95 -0.40
C LEU A 211 14.69 3.86 -1.34
N SER A 212 15.88 4.01 -0.80
CA SER A 212 17.14 3.77 -1.49
C SER A 212 18.07 2.94 -0.60
N GLY A 213 19.11 2.34 -1.19
CA GLY A 213 20.16 1.67 -0.42
C GLY A 213 20.93 2.59 0.54
N LEU A 214 20.80 3.92 0.38
CA LEU A 214 21.49 4.93 1.18
C LEU A 214 20.59 5.59 2.23
N GLY A 215 19.28 5.33 2.21
CA GLY A 215 18.34 5.95 3.13
C GLY A 215 16.94 6.11 2.53
N GLU A 216 16.09 6.81 3.26
CA GLU A 216 14.72 7.10 2.88
C GLU A 216 14.48 8.61 2.77
N ALA A 217 13.65 9.02 1.81
CA ALA A 217 13.30 10.41 1.59
C ALA A 217 11.86 10.54 1.11
N LYS A 218 11.30 11.73 1.26
CA LYS A 218 9.91 12.03 0.89
C LYS A 218 9.87 12.91 -0.35
N PRO A 219 9.06 12.59 -1.37
CA PRO A 219 8.91 13.45 -2.54
C PRO A 219 8.22 14.77 -2.17
N SER A 220 8.49 15.81 -2.95
CA SER A 220 7.85 17.12 -2.76
C SER A 220 6.63 17.30 -3.66
N TYR A 221 6.53 16.53 -4.74
CA TYR A 221 5.49 16.63 -5.77
C TYR A 221 4.98 15.26 -6.18
N LEU A 222 3.67 15.17 -6.43
CA LEU A 222 2.98 13.97 -6.91
C LEU A 222 1.95 14.36 -7.96
N ILE A 223 2.07 13.82 -9.16
CA ILE A 223 1.05 13.90 -10.21
C ILE A 223 0.38 12.53 -10.34
N ILE A 224 -0.95 12.54 -10.35
CA ILE A 224 -1.79 11.38 -10.60
C ILE A 224 -2.69 11.73 -11.79
N CYS A 225 -2.49 11.04 -12.91
CA CYS A 225 -3.12 11.37 -14.17
C CYS A 225 -3.95 10.18 -14.70
N PRO A 226 -5.21 10.40 -15.14
CA PRO A 226 -5.97 9.36 -15.82
C PRO A 226 -5.35 9.06 -17.19
N ILE A 227 -5.31 7.79 -17.57
CA ILE A 227 -4.96 7.35 -18.92
C ILE A 227 -6.27 7.00 -19.63
N LYS A 228 -6.55 7.68 -20.74
CA LYS A 228 -7.81 7.56 -21.48
C LYS A 228 -7.59 7.09 -22.91
N LYS A 229 -8.55 6.32 -23.41
CA LYS A 229 -8.72 6.00 -24.82
C LYS A 229 -10.18 6.28 -25.17
N ASP A 230 -10.43 7.12 -26.19
CA ASP A 230 -11.78 7.46 -26.63
C ASP A 230 -12.73 7.86 -25.48
N ASP A 231 -12.25 8.73 -24.59
CA ASP A 231 -12.91 9.15 -23.33
C ASP A 231 -13.20 8.05 -22.30
N GLN A 232 -12.79 6.81 -22.55
CA GLN A 232 -12.84 5.72 -21.58
C GLN A 232 -11.55 5.64 -20.78
N LEU A 233 -11.68 5.50 -19.46
CA LEU A 233 -10.54 5.25 -18.59
C LEU A 233 -9.97 3.85 -18.84
N VAL A 234 -8.70 3.78 -19.22
CA VAL A 234 -7.97 2.51 -19.42
C VAL A 234 -6.89 2.29 -18.35
N GLY A 235 -6.56 3.31 -17.57
CA GLY A 235 -5.63 3.23 -16.46
C GLY A 235 -5.41 4.56 -15.75
N VAL A 236 -4.49 4.56 -14.81
CA VAL A 236 -4.03 5.74 -14.05
C VAL A 236 -2.51 5.66 -13.96
N VAL A 237 -1.81 6.78 -14.11
CA VAL A 237 -0.37 6.88 -13.81
C VAL A 237 -0.16 7.76 -12.58
N GLU A 238 0.78 7.36 -11.73
CA GLU A 238 1.31 8.16 -10.63
C GLU A 238 2.79 8.42 -10.86
N ILE A 239 3.23 9.66 -10.65
CA ILE A 239 4.63 10.06 -10.73
C ILE A 239 4.94 10.93 -9.52
N ALA A 240 5.93 10.52 -8.74
CA ALA A 240 6.44 11.27 -7.60
C ALA A 240 7.83 11.84 -7.93
N SER A 241 8.09 13.08 -7.54
CA SER A 241 9.38 13.73 -7.75
C SER A 241 9.77 14.64 -6.58
N PHE A 242 11.08 14.80 -6.38
CA PHE A 242 11.63 15.87 -5.54
C PHE A 242 11.60 17.22 -6.26
N LYS A 243 11.59 17.22 -7.59
CA LYS A 243 11.56 18.42 -8.42
C LYS A 243 10.13 18.89 -8.66
N LYS A 244 10.00 20.20 -8.87
CA LYS A 244 8.71 20.83 -9.16
C LYS A 244 8.12 20.28 -10.45
N MET A 245 6.88 19.81 -10.36
CA MET A 245 6.08 19.41 -11.51
C MET A 245 4.90 20.38 -11.66
N GLY A 246 4.91 21.15 -12.74
CA GLY A 246 3.85 22.09 -13.09
C GLY A 246 3.10 21.66 -14.36
N LYS A 247 2.47 22.64 -15.02
CA LYS A 247 1.61 22.39 -16.20
C LYS A 247 2.34 21.75 -17.38
N LYS A 248 3.64 21.97 -17.52
CA LYS A 248 4.43 21.38 -18.60
C LYS A 248 4.65 19.90 -18.38
N GLU A 249 4.96 19.53 -17.14
CA GLU A 249 5.15 18.15 -16.73
C GLU A 249 3.82 17.39 -16.77
N GLU A 250 2.71 18.01 -16.35
CA GLU A 250 1.35 17.47 -16.52
C GLU A 250 1.06 17.12 -18.00
N GLN A 251 1.28 18.08 -18.91
CA GLN A 251 1.03 17.85 -20.35
C GLN A 251 1.94 16.77 -20.92
N LEU A 252 3.22 16.74 -20.55
CA LEU A 252 4.15 15.70 -21.00
C LEU A 252 3.70 14.32 -20.56
N ILE A 253 3.21 14.18 -19.32
CA ILE A 253 2.69 12.92 -18.80
C ILE A 253 1.45 12.49 -19.59
N GLU A 254 0.49 13.40 -19.80
CA GLU A 254 -0.73 13.12 -20.58
C GLU A 254 -0.38 12.67 -22.00
N ASP A 255 0.46 13.43 -22.71
CA ASP A 255 0.87 13.15 -24.08
C ASP A 255 1.62 11.81 -24.16
N ALA A 256 2.53 11.54 -23.22
CA ALA A 256 3.29 10.30 -23.18
C ALA A 256 2.38 9.09 -22.91
N MET A 257 1.51 9.16 -21.91
CA MET A 257 0.63 8.04 -21.54
C MET A 257 -0.39 7.70 -22.64
N SER A 258 -0.75 8.67 -23.49
CA SER A 258 -1.60 8.40 -24.65
C SER A 258 -1.01 7.35 -25.61
N LEU A 259 0.33 7.24 -25.67
CA LEU A 259 1.04 6.29 -26.55
C LEU A 259 0.80 4.81 -26.17
N ILE A 260 0.42 4.54 -24.93
CA ILE A 260 0.15 3.17 -24.43
C ILE A 260 -1.33 2.93 -24.12
N ALA A 261 -2.19 3.93 -24.31
CA ALA A 261 -3.62 3.82 -24.00
C ALA A 261 -4.27 2.65 -24.76
N GLU A 262 -3.89 2.43 -26.02
CA GLU A 262 -4.33 1.30 -26.83
C GLU A 262 -3.94 -0.04 -26.18
N SER A 263 -2.66 -0.20 -25.85
CA SER A 263 -2.10 -1.42 -25.23
C SER A 263 -2.70 -1.72 -23.85
N LEU A 264 -3.11 -0.69 -23.11
CA LEU A 264 -3.84 -0.86 -21.85
C LEU A 264 -5.30 -1.26 -22.08
N SER A 265 -5.95 -0.75 -23.13
CA SER A 265 -7.34 -1.05 -23.48
C SER A 265 -7.57 -2.49 -23.93
N GLU A 266 -6.53 -3.15 -24.45
CA GLU A 266 -6.60 -4.55 -24.85
C GLU A 266 -7.08 -5.41 -23.66
N LYS A 267 -8.23 -6.06 -23.84
CA LYS A 267 -8.74 -7.03 -22.85
C LYS A 267 -7.68 -8.11 -22.71
N GLY A 268 -7.07 -8.18 -21.52
CA GLY A 268 -6.22 -9.32 -21.18
C GLY A 268 -7.01 -10.59 -21.44
N GLN A 269 -6.42 -11.52 -22.18
CA GLN A 269 -6.94 -12.88 -22.27
C GLN A 269 -7.28 -13.33 -20.86
N LYS A 270 -8.49 -13.87 -20.68
CA LYS A 270 -8.90 -14.53 -19.44
C LYS A 270 -7.76 -15.44 -19.02
N VAL A 271 -7.11 -15.13 -17.90
CA VAL A 271 -6.31 -16.13 -17.20
C VAL A 271 -7.31 -17.18 -16.79
N ASN A 272 -7.36 -18.26 -17.56
CA ASN A 272 -8.13 -19.42 -17.21
C ASN A 272 -7.58 -19.89 -15.87
N PRO A 273 -8.39 -19.99 -14.80
CA PRO A 273 -7.95 -20.69 -13.61
C PRO A 273 -7.78 -22.15 -14.05
N GLU A 274 -6.54 -22.56 -14.32
CA GLU A 274 -6.24 -23.96 -14.61
C GLU A 274 -6.58 -24.80 -13.38
N LYS A 275 -7.49 -25.74 -13.63
CA LYS A 275 -7.55 -27.15 -13.19
C LYS A 275 -6.78 -27.55 -11.94
#